data_AF-A0A965VJ21-F1
#
_entry.id   AF-A0A965VJ21-F1
#
_cell.length_a   1.000
_cell.length_b   1.000
_cell.length_c   1.000
_cell.angle_alpha   90.00
_cell.angle_beta   90.00
_cell.angle_gamma   90.00
#
_symmetry.space_group_name_H-M   'P 1'
#
loop_
_entity.id
_entity.type
_entity.pdbx_description
1 polymer ?
#
loop_
_entity_poly.entity_id
_entity_poly.type
_entity_poly.pdbx_seq_one_letter_code
_entity_poly.pdbx_strand_id
1 'polypeptide(L)'
;IIGPWATIGTAANAQTDYAVYASGQVVGAGMTASTETAWTTAANAYFQTASNTLTATRTITALRSAGNNINVTLGQFNLETYGLLQADTNAQFFTVTGGAGVLRQPGTAPASMYLNAGRERMLISANIQDNTGALTLVKTGSSALTLSGLNTYTGGVTVDQGNLNLAATNSVFTTALGTGTVTMSSGGIDATTGVLAGTGTTLFNNITNNTLVINGDFAANSNGTSNLYFGTGAVSLGTTPGISRQITVSNGMFTLGGVVSNGTTVNSLSKAGGGTLVLNGANTYTGDTVILAGTLQMGTNPVGSLGSITSSAIGTGNLVFGYTSITTTSGLASDSIAPRTVLNPVAFNGHATLGDAVKLGKLTFSAPADLGQAVRTITTPGGDVQFDGVLSAAAGGVTKNGIGTLILNNANTFGGETNVVLGTLRAGAAGAIPAGTNVRVASSTANQWAILDLAGQNATIGALTLNSTISINGAAASNPIASGTALVTTGAGTLTLGGDLT
;
A
#
# COMPACT_ATOMS: atom_id res chain seq x y z
N ILE A 1 -2.73 12.87 -22.26
CA ILE A 1 -2.23 13.68 -21.10
C ILE A 1 -3.15 14.88 -20.80
N ILE A 2 -3.88 15.45 -21.75
CA ILE A 2 -4.87 16.53 -21.51
C ILE A 2 -6.27 16.26 -22.08
N GLY A 3 -6.64 15.00 -22.30
CA GLY A 3 -8.00 14.60 -22.73
C GLY A 3 -8.48 15.14 -24.09
N PRO A 4 -9.68 14.72 -24.55
CA PRO A 4 -10.27 15.09 -25.85
C PRO A 4 -10.84 16.53 -25.89
N TRP A 5 -10.85 17.23 -24.76
CA TRP A 5 -11.36 18.59 -24.60
C TRP A 5 -10.32 19.67 -24.92
N ALA A 6 -9.04 19.29 -25.00
CA ALA A 6 -8.00 20.16 -25.53
C ALA A 6 -7.93 19.98 -27.05
N THR A 7 -8.36 20.98 -27.82
CA THR A 7 -7.91 21.05 -29.21
C THR A 7 -6.41 21.34 -29.19
N ILE A 8 -5.65 20.44 -29.83
CA ILE A 8 -4.23 20.62 -30.12
C ILE A 8 -4.14 21.38 -31.45
N GLY A 9 -4.28 22.70 -31.40
CA GLY A 9 -4.05 23.54 -32.57
C GLY A 9 -2.58 23.58 -32.97
N THR A 10 -2.31 23.77 -34.26
CA THR A 10 -0.96 23.98 -34.80
C THR A 10 -0.44 25.41 -34.59
N ALA A 11 -1.25 26.33 -34.05
CA ALA A 11 -0.89 27.72 -33.81
C ALA A 11 -1.55 28.27 -32.54
N ALA A 12 -0.74 28.85 -31.65
CA ALA A 12 -1.02 29.17 -30.26
C ALA A 12 -2.08 30.28 -29.98
N ASN A 13 -2.94 30.64 -30.94
CA ASN A 13 -3.69 31.91 -30.90
C ASN A 13 -5.23 31.75 -30.92
N ALA A 14 -5.77 30.54 -31.07
CA ALA A 14 -7.23 30.34 -31.11
C ALA A 14 -7.80 30.12 -29.71
N GLN A 15 -8.96 30.74 -29.41
CA GLN A 15 -9.65 30.58 -28.12
C GLN A 15 -10.16 29.14 -27.89
N THR A 16 -10.18 28.31 -28.93
CA THR A 16 -10.51 26.89 -28.86
C THR A 16 -9.35 26.05 -28.31
N ASP A 17 -8.11 26.49 -28.51
CA ASP A 17 -6.91 25.73 -28.16
C ASP A 17 -6.60 25.85 -26.68
N TYR A 18 -6.40 24.71 -25.99
CA TYR A 18 -6.18 24.72 -24.55
C TYR A 18 -4.69 24.64 -24.15
N ALA A 19 -3.95 23.76 -24.82
CA ALA A 19 -2.55 23.49 -24.54
C ALA A 19 -1.88 22.88 -25.78
N VAL A 20 -0.57 23.06 -25.88
CA VAL A 20 0.28 22.50 -26.95
C VAL A 20 1.32 21.55 -26.34
N TYR A 21 1.76 20.54 -27.11
CA TYR A 21 2.84 19.65 -26.67
C TYR A 21 4.18 20.25 -27.10
N ALA A 22 5.02 20.63 -26.13
CA ALA A 22 6.33 21.22 -26.37
C ALA A 22 7.33 20.78 -25.30
N SER A 23 8.59 20.54 -25.69
CA SER A 23 9.67 20.16 -24.76
C SER A 23 9.35 18.93 -23.89
N GLY A 24 8.69 17.92 -24.46
CA GLY A 24 8.36 16.66 -23.78
C GLY A 24 7.17 16.71 -22.82
N GLN A 25 6.48 17.85 -22.70
CA GLN A 25 5.35 18.03 -21.79
C GLN A 25 4.20 18.81 -22.44
N VAL A 26 3.07 18.85 -21.76
CA VAL A 26 1.96 19.73 -22.14
C VAL A 26 2.18 21.11 -21.54
N VAL A 27 2.18 22.15 -22.38
CA VAL A 27 2.30 23.55 -21.98
C VAL A 27 1.06 24.34 -22.42
N GLY A 28 0.72 25.42 -21.73
CA GLY A 28 -0.44 26.23 -22.09
C GLY A 28 -0.33 26.82 -23.51
N ALA A 29 -1.46 26.93 -24.23
CA ALA A 29 -1.53 27.66 -25.50
C ALA A 29 -1.23 29.18 -25.31
N GLY A 30 -0.82 29.90 -26.35
CA GLY A 30 -0.50 31.34 -26.31
C GLY A 30 -1.73 32.26 -26.19
N MET A 31 -2.79 31.79 -25.53
CA MET A 31 -4.04 32.52 -25.35
C MET A 31 -3.82 33.80 -24.54
N THR A 32 -4.57 34.84 -24.90
CA THR A 32 -4.59 36.09 -24.13
C THR A 32 -5.36 35.89 -22.83
N ALA A 33 -4.88 36.50 -21.74
CA ALA A 33 -5.57 36.48 -20.47
C ALA A 33 -6.94 37.16 -20.60
N SER A 34 -7.94 36.62 -19.91
CA SER A 34 -9.33 37.04 -19.98
C SER A 34 -9.88 37.31 -18.58
N THR A 35 -10.79 38.26 -18.47
CA THR A 35 -11.55 38.52 -17.24
C THR A 35 -12.72 37.56 -17.13
N GLU A 36 -13.17 37.29 -15.91
CA GLU A 36 -14.30 36.38 -15.61
C GLU A 36 -15.57 36.67 -16.43
N THR A 37 -15.86 37.94 -16.69
CA THR A 37 -17.04 38.37 -17.46
C THR A 37 -17.06 37.86 -18.91
N ALA A 38 -15.92 37.49 -19.47
CA ALA A 38 -15.80 36.96 -20.83
C ALA A 38 -16.05 35.44 -20.91
N TRP A 39 -16.16 34.73 -19.79
CA TRP A 39 -16.23 33.26 -19.70
C TRP A 39 -17.63 32.69 -20.00
N THR A 40 -18.19 33.04 -21.15
CA THR A 40 -19.61 32.79 -21.46
C THR A 40 -19.84 31.74 -22.55
N THR A 41 -18.78 31.22 -23.19
CA THR A 41 -18.90 30.32 -24.35
C THR A 41 -18.37 28.91 -24.05
N ALA A 42 -19.26 27.92 -24.11
CA ALA A 42 -18.96 26.51 -23.80
C ALA A 42 -17.95 25.84 -24.74
N ALA A 43 -17.70 26.41 -25.93
CA ALA A 43 -16.74 25.94 -26.92
C ALA A 43 -15.34 26.59 -26.80
N ASN A 44 -15.19 27.54 -25.88
CA ASN A 44 -13.94 28.27 -25.69
C ASN A 44 -13.21 27.82 -24.42
N ALA A 45 -11.90 27.71 -24.51
CA ALA A 45 -11.01 27.72 -23.37
C ALA A 45 -10.77 29.16 -22.90
N TYR A 46 -10.40 29.35 -21.63
CA TYR A 46 -10.02 30.66 -21.09
C TYR A 46 -8.74 30.59 -20.26
N PHE A 47 -8.05 31.73 -20.19
CA PHE A 47 -6.80 31.89 -19.46
C PHE A 47 -6.94 33.02 -18.44
N GLN A 48 -6.49 32.78 -17.21
CA GLN A 48 -6.47 33.77 -16.13
C GLN A 48 -5.07 33.92 -15.51
N THR A 49 -4.77 35.14 -15.05
CA THR A 49 -3.53 35.47 -14.34
C THR A 49 -3.77 36.15 -12.99
N ALA A 50 -5.03 36.30 -12.59
CA ALA A 50 -5.46 36.90 -11.34
C ALA A 50 -6.63 36.09 -10.76
N SER A 51 -6.83 36.19 -9.44
CA SER A 51 -7.97 35.57 -8.78
C SER A 51 -9.29 36.20 -9.22
N ASN A 52 -10.33 35.38 -9.39
CA ASN A 52 -11.65 35.79 -9.84
C ASN A 52 -12.74 35.28 -8.88
N THR A 53 -13.80 36.06 -8.73
CA THR A 53 -15.05 35.63 -8.08
C THR A 53 -16.13 35.61 -9.14
N LEU A 54 -16.87 34.50 -9.25
CA LEU A 54 -17.92 34.38 -10.24
C LEU A 54 -19.06 35.35 -9.95
N THR A 55 -19.53 36.03 -10.99
CA THR A 55 -20.68 36.94 -10.93
C THR A 55 -21.93 36.38 -11.62
N ALA A 56 -21.76 35.27 -12.36
CA ALA A 56 -22.83 34.42 -12.85
C ALA A 56 -22.28 33.00 -13.04
N THR A 57 -23.15 32.02 -13.31
CA THR A 57 -22.70 30.69 -13.75
C THR A 57 -21.90 30.85 -15.05
N ARG A 58 -20.73 30.24 -15.11
CA ARG A 58 -19.84 30.26 -16.28
C ARG A 58 -19.77 28.87 -16.89
N THR A 59 -20.08 28.79 -18.17
CA THR A 59 -20.02 27.55 -18.96
C THR A 59 -18.97 27.70 -20.04
N ILE A 60 -17.87 26.97 -19.89
CA ILE A 60 -16.67 27.08 -20.71
C ILE A 60 -16.13 25.70 -21.06
N THR A 61 -15.29 25.59 -22.09
CA THR A 61 -14.63 24.30 -22.39
C THR A 61 -13.63 23.98 -21.29
N ALA A 62 -12.77 24.94 -20.96
CA ALA A 62 -11.69 24.75 -20.01
C ALA A 62 -11.16 26.07 -19.44
N LEU A 63 -10.59 26.01 -18.24
CA LEU A 63 -9.90 27.14 -17.62
C LEU A 63 -8.44 26.79 -17.36
N ARG A 64 -7.55 27.69 -17.78
CA ARG A 64 -6.14 27.66 -17.43
C ARG A 64 -5.81 28.79 -16.49
N SER A 65 -5.04 28.48 -15.45
CA SER A 65 -4.47 29.45 -14.53
C SER A 65 -2.96 29.54 -14.71
N ALA A 66 -2.39 30.74 -14.70
CA ALA A 66 -0.97 30.96 -14.46
C ALA A 66 -0.79 32.13 -13.50
N GLY A 67 -0.17 31.89 -12.35
CA GLY A 67 0.19 32.94 -11.41
C GLY A 67 0.07 32.57 -9.93
N ASN A 68 0.43 33.61 -9.15
CA ASN A 68 0.44 33.82 -7.70
C ASN A 68 -0.68 33.26 -6.82
N ASN A 69 -0.79 31.97 -6.49
CA ASN A 69 -1.86 31.50 -5.59
C ASN A 69 -3.26 31.94 -6.08
N ILE A 70 -3.55 31.64 -7.35
CA ILE A 70 -4.77 32.07 -8.01
C ILE A 70 -5.97 31.30 -7.47
N ASN A 71 -7.04 32.02 -7.18
CA ASN A 71 -8.29 31.47 -6.69
C ASN A 71 -9.43 31.77 -7.68
N VAL A 72 -10.30 30.77 -7.91
CA VAL A 72 -11.63 30.98 -8.48
C VAL A 72 -12.65 30.73 -7.39
N THR A 73 -13.35 31.79 -6.97
CA THR A 73 -14.38 31.73 -5.93
C THR A 73 -15.76 31.62 -6.59
N LEU A 74 -16.45 30.51 -6.35
CA LEU A 74 -17.75 30.23 -6.99
C LEU A 74 -18.92 31.00 -6.35
N GLY A 75 -18.86 31.26 -5.04
CA GLY A 75 -19.98 31.89 -4.32
C GLY A 75 -21.25 31.05 -4.44
N GLN A 76 -22.29 31.58 -5.09
CA GLN A 76 -23.55 30.89 -5.40
C GLN A 76 -23.63 30.35 -6.83
N PHE A 77 -22.63 30.63 -7.66
CA PHE A 77 -22.66 30.35 -9.09
C PHE A 77 -21.83 29.12 -9.44
N ASN A 78 -22.17 28.45 -10.53
CA ASN A 78 -21.46 27.25 -10.95
C ASN A 78 -20.32 27.58 -11.91
N LEU A 79 -19.23 26.83 -11.82
CA LEU A 79 -18.26 26.72 -12.89
C LEU A 79 -18.50 25.40 -13.63
N GLU A 80 -18.89 25.49 -14.89
CA GLU A 80 -19.12 24.35 -15.76
C GLU A 80 -17.96 24.26 -16.76
N THR A 81 -17.16 23.19 -16.65
CA THR A 81 -15.94 23.03 -17.45
C THR A 81 -15.56 21.56 -17.67
N TYR A 82 -14.94 21.25 -18.81
CA TYR A 82 -14.34 19.93 -19.06
C TYR A 82 -12.91 19.83 -18.56
N GLY A 83 -12.27 20.94 -18.17
CA GLY A 83 -10.89 20.89 -17.71
C GLY A 83 -10.38 22.11 -16.96
N LEU A 84 -9.46 21.84 -16.02
CA LEU A 84 -8.70 22.81 -15.24
C LEU A 84 -7.20 22.49 -15.37
N LEU A 85 -6.38 23.51 -15.59
CA LEU A 85 -4.92 23.38 -15.73
C LEU A 85 -4.22 24.47 -14.94
N GLN A 86 -3.23 24.07 -14.15
CA GLN A 86 -2.24 24.96 -13.56
C GLN A 86 -0.96 24.94 -14.42
N ALA A 87 -0.55 26.10 -14.93
CA ALA A 87 0.39 26.18 -16.06
C ALA A 87 1.77 26.81 -15.77
N ASP A 88 2.28 26.78 -14.53
CA ASP A 88 3.51 27.51 -14.17
C ASP A 88 4.58 26.65 -13.43
N THR A 89 5.79 27.18 -13.24
CA THR A 89 7.00 26.51 -12.73
C THR A 89 7.49 26.99 -11.35
N ASN A 90 6.69 27.77 -10.61
CA ASN A 90 7.04 28.24 -9.27
C ASN A 90 5.94 27.84 -8.26
N ALA A 91 6.34 27.57 -7.01
CA ALA A 91 5.55 26.99 -5.91
C ALA A 91 4.20 27.66 -5.59
N GLN A 92 3.15 27.42 -6.40
CA GLN A 92 1.93 28.21 -6.36
C GLN A 92 0.66 27.37 -6.55
N PHE A 93 -0.33 27.63 -5.71
CA PHE A 93 -1.60 26.91 -5.68
C PHE A 93 -2.59 27.47 -6.71
N PHE A 94 -3.23 26.62 -7.51
CA PHE A 94 -4.50 26.98 -8.13
C PHE A 94 -5.63 26.42 -7.27
N THR A 95 -6.44 27.32 -6.71
CA THR A 95 -7.57 26.93 -5.86
C THR A 95 -8.92 27.21 -6.54
N VAL A 96 -9.85 26.27 -6.43
CA VAL A 96 -11.26 26.51 -6.69
C VAL A 96 -12.02 26.38 -5.38
N THR A 97 -12.59 27.48 -4.91
CA THR A 97 -13.32 27.55 -3.62
C THR A 97 -14.81 27.70 -3.86
N GLY A 98 -15.62 26.98 -3.09
CA GLY A 98 -17.08 26.96 -3.22
C GLY A 98 -17.81 27.65 -2.08
N GLY A 99 -19.04 28.05 -2.37
CA GLY A 99 -20.08 28.35 -1.38
C GLY A 99 -21.26 27.41 -1.63
N ALA A 100 -22.40 27.96 -2.08
CA ALA A 100 -23.50 27.16 -2.62
C ALA A 100 -23.25 26.70 -4.08
N GLY A 101 -22.40 27.44 -4.82
CA GLY A 101 -22.00 27.11 -6.18
C GLY A 101 -21.05 25.90 -6.26
N VAL A 102 -21.18 25.13 -7.34
CA VAL A 102 -20.46 23.86 -7.55
C VAL A 102 -19.60 23.86 -8.82
N LEU A 103 -18.60 22.98 -8.84
CA LEU A 103 -17.84 22.63 -10.03
C LEU A 103 -18.48 21.41 -10.72
N ARG A 104 -18.77 21.47 -12.02
CA ARG A 104 -19.41 20.37 -12.77
C ARG A 104 -19.06 20.39 -14.26
N GLN A 105 -19.45 19.39 -15.05
CA GLN A 105 -19.27 19.44 -16.50
C GLN A 105 -20.30 20.36 -17.20
N PRO A 106 -19.98 20.90 -18.39
CA PRO A 106 -20.96 21.47 -19.31
C PRO A 106 -21.88 20.39 -19.88
N GLY A 107 -23.15 20.75 -20.10
CA GLY A 107 -24.14 19.88 -20.75
C GLY A 107 -24.68 18.74 -19.87
N THR A 108 -25.52 17.89 -20.46
CA THR A 108 -26.30 16.87 -19.73
C THR A 108 -25.83 15.42 -19.95
N ALA A 109 -24.94 15.16 -20.91
CA ALA A 109 -24.39 13.83 -21.16
C ALA A 109 -23.29 13.48 -20.14
N PRO A 110 -23.01 12.17 -19.89
CA PRO A 110 -21.84 11.76 -19.13
C PRO A 110 -20.56 12.28 -19.77
N ALA A 111 -19.65 12.81 -18.96
CA ALA A 111 -18.42 13.41 -19.44
C ALA A 111 -17.29 13.31 -18.41
N SER A 112 -16.07 13.55 -18.88
CA SER A 112 -14.91 13.66 -18.01
C SER A 112 -14.52 15.11 -17.79
N MET A 113 -14.14 15.45 -16.55
CA MET A 113 -13.45 16.68 -16.21
C MET A 113 -12.01 16.37 -15.88
N TYR A 114 -11.08 16.99 -16.60
CA TYR A 114 -9.66 16.72 -16.43
C TYR A 114 -9.03 17.80 -15.56
N LEU A 115 -8.37 17.35 -14.50
CA LEU A 115 -7.75 18.20 -13.50
C LEU A 115 -6.25 18.00 -13.59
N ASN A 116 -5.57 18.94 -14.25
CA ASN A 116 -4.14 18.86 -14.47
C ASN A 116 -3.43 19.86 -13.54
N ALA A 117 -2.80 19.35 -12.50
CA ALA A 117 -2.04 20.18 -11.56
C ALA A 117 -0.72 20.70 -12.16
N GLY A 118 -0.34 20.25 -13.36
CA GLY A 118 0.89 20.63 -14.03
C GLY A 118 2.11 20.24 -13.20
N ARG A 119 3.02 21.19 -13.01
CA ARG A 119 4.20 21.07 -12.16
C ARG A 119 3.97 21.53 -10.72
N GLU A 120 2.77 22.02 -10.41
CA GLU A 120 2.42 22.65 -9.13
C GLU A 120 1.18 22.01 -8.49
N ARG A 121 0.62 22.60 -7.43
CA ARG A 121 -0.52 22.01 -6.71
C ARG A 121 -1.85 22.62 -7.14
N MET A 122 -2.87 21.79 -7.20
CA MET A 122 -4.26 22.22 -7.37
C MET A 122 -5.06 21.85 -6.12
N LEU A 123 -5.89 22.76 -5.60
CA LEU A 123 -6.81 22.51 -4.50
C LEU A 123 -8.23 22.81 -4.96
N ILE A 124 -9.13 21.83 -4.82
CA ILE A 124 -10.56 22.04 -5.06
C ILE A 124 -11.30 21.80 -3.74
N SER A 125 -11.71 22.90 -3.12
CA SER A 125 -12.56 22.87 -1.91
C SER A 125 -14.02 23.13 -2.23
N ALA A 126 -14.34 23.59 -3.45
CA ALA A 126 -15.71 23.58 -3.95
C ALA A 126 -16.27 22.15 -4.04
N ASN A 127 -17.57 22.02 -3.82
CA ASN A 127 -18.27 20.77 -4.08
C ASN A 127 -18.26 20.49 -5.59
N ILE A 128 -18.00 19.24 -5.94
CA ILE A 128 -18.03 18.74 -7.32
C ILE A 128 -19.27 17.86 -7.48
N GLN A 129 -20.08 18.13 -8.50
CA GLN A 129 -21.34 17.43 -8.74
C GLN A 129 -21.51 17.05 -10.20
N ASP A 130 -22.36 16.06 -10.45
CA ASP A 130 -22.90 15.84 -11.79
C ASP A 130 -23.73 17.06 -12.20
N ASN A 131 -23.81 17.34 -13.51
CA ASN A 131 -24.84 18.25 -14.01
C ASN A 131 -26.17 17.50 -14.22
N THR A 132 -26.11 16.43 -15.00
CA THR A 132 -27.22 15.48 -15.21
C THR A 132 -26.65 14.10 -15.52
N GLY A 133 -25.70 14.04 -16.46
CA GLY A 133 -24.90 12.85 -16.73
C GLY A 133 -23.78 12.68 -15.71
N ALA A 134 -23.30 11.45 -15.58
CA ALA A 134 -22.23 11.10 -14.66
C ALA A 134 -20.92 11.84 -15.01
N LEU A 135 -20.35 12.52 -14.02
CA LEU A 135 -19.05 13.19 -14.10
C LEU A 135 -17.94 12.26 -13.65
N THR A 136 -16.97 11.99 -14.54
CA THR A 136 -15.71 11.33 -14.17
C THR A 136 -14.61 12.36 -14.02
N LEU A 137 -13.95 12.41 -12.87
CA LEU A 137 -12.73 13.22 -12.71
C LEU A 137 -11.52 12.47 -13.26
N VAL A 138 -10.65 13.16 -13.99
CA VAL A 138 -9.40 12.59 -14.49
C VAL A 138 -8.22 13.44 -14.02
N LYS A 139 -7.50 12.94 -13.03
CA LYS A 139 -6.30 13.57 -12.49
C LYS A 139 -5.10 13.27 -13.38
N THR A 140 -4.50 14.32 -13.93
CA THR A 140 -3.28 14.28 -14.76
C THR A 140 -2.21 15.24 -14.23
N GLY A 141 -1.01 15.20 -14.83
CA GLY A 141 0.14 15.98 -14.38
C GLY A 141 0.83 15.37 -13.15
N SER A 142 2.12 15.64 -12.99
CA SER A 142 2.97 14.97 -11.97
C SER A 142 2.67 15.43 -10.54
N SER A 143 2.18 16.65 -10.37
CA SER A 143 2.01 17.25 -9.04
C SER A 143 0.63 16.99 -8.44
N ALA A 144 0.46 17.33 -7.16
CA ALA A 144 -0.70 16.89 -6.39
C ALA A 144 -1.98 17.68 -6.68
N LEU A 145 -3.11 16.97 -6.74
CA LEU A 145 -4.46 17.53 -6.65
C LEU A 145 -5.02 17.21 -5.27
N THR A 146 -5.45 18.23 -4.53
CA THR A 146 -6.17 18.07 -3.27
C THR A 146 -7.66 18.28 -3.49
N LEU A 147 -8.48 17.30 -3.12
CA LEU A 147 -9.94 17.42 -3.05
C LEU A 147 -10.37 17.52 -1.60
N SER A 148 -11.10 18.58 -1.26
CA SER A 148 -11.59 18.84 0.10
C SER A 148 -13.07 19.19 0.18
N GLY A 149 -13.73 19.33 -0.97
CA GLY A 149 -15.18 19.52 -1.07
C GLY A 149 -15.99 18.25 -0.76
N LEU A 150 -17.29 18.45 -0.48
CA LEU A 150 -18.27 17.36 -0.35
C LEU A 150 -18.79 17.03 -1.75
N ASN A 151 -18.19 16.04 -2.39
CA ASN A 151 -18.49 15.74 -3.77
C ASN A 151 -19.61 14.70 -3.91
N THR A 152 -20.44 14.83 -4.93
CA THR A 152 -21.58 13.93 -5.19
C THR A 152 -21.62 13.41 -6.62
N TYR A 153 -20.56 13.63 -7.41
CA TYR A 153 -20.48 13.10 -8.76
C TYR A 153 -20.47 11.57 -8.77
N THR A 154 -21.06 10.98 -9.81
CA THR A 154 -21.30 9.54 -9.89
C THR A 154 -20.41 8.80 -10.89
N GLY A 155 -19.70 9.53 -11.78
CA GLY A 155 -18.84 8.93 -12.81
C GLY A 155 -17.47 8.47 -12.30
N GLY A 156 -17.11 8.80 -11.06
CA GLY A 156 -15.89 8.31 -10.41
C GLY A 156 -14.65 9.14 -10.67
N VAL A 157 -13.48 8.57 -10.36
CA VAL A 157 -12.17 9.25 -10.45
C VAL A 157 -11.18 8.34 -11.16
N THR A 158 -10.38 8.90 -12.06
CA THR A 158 -9.22 8.23 -12.65
C THR A 158 -7.97 9.02 -12.28
N VAL A 159 -7.00 8.37 -11.64
CA VAL A 159 -5.68 8.92 -11.35
C VAL A 159 -4.71 8.41 -12.40
N ASP A 160 -4.42 9.25 -13.40
CA ASP A 160 -3.51 8.89 -14.48
C ASP A 160 -2.06 9.22 -14.15
N GLN A 161 -1.81 10.32 -13.42
CA GLN A 161 -0.48 10.76 -12.99
C GLN A 161 -0.54 11.62 -11.71
N GLY A 162 0.57 11.63 -10.95
CA GLY A 162 0.73 12.41 -9.73
C GLY A 162 -0.16 11.93 -8.58
N ASN A 163 -0.21 12.71 -7.49
CA ASN A 163 -0.93 12.31 -6.29
C ASN A 163 -2.33 12.95 -6.23
N LEU A 164 -3.31 12.15 -5.81
CA LEU A 164 -4.62 12.61 -5.37
C LEU A 164 -4.63 12.65 -3.84
N ASN A 165 -4.68 13.86 -3.29
CA ASN A 165 -4.78 14.09 -1.86
C ASN A 165 -6.25 14.27 -1.47
N LEU A 166 -6.71 13.49 -0.50
CA LEU A 166 -8.04 13.56 0.08
C LEU A 166 -7.95 14.34 1.38
N ALA A 167 -8.52 15.54 1.40
CA ALA A 167 -8.49 16.43 2.56
C ALA A 167 -9.82 16.38 3.33
N ALA A 168 -9.71 16.23 4.64
CA ALA A 168 -10.82 15.92 5.54
C ALA A 168 -11.62 17.15 6.04
N THR A 169 -11.75 18.23 5.26
CA THR A 169 -12.42 19.44 5.75
C THR A 169 -13.95 19.30 5.95
N ASN A 170 -14.55 18.16 5.58
CA ASN A 170 -15.98 17.88 5.83
C ASN A 170 -16.20 16.52 6.55
N SER A 171 -15.57 16.42 7.72
CA SER A 171 -15.15 15.21 8.43
C SER A 171 -16.20 14.48 9.27
N VAL A 172 -17.35 14.12 8.68
CA VAL A 172 -18.19 13.06 9.27
C VAL A 172 -18.55 11.97 8.26
N PHE A 173 -18.50 12.25 6.95
CA PHE A 173 -18.85 11.30 5.90
C PHE A 173 -18.12 11.64 4.59
N THR A 174 -16.78 11.56 4.54
CA THR A 174 -16.01 12.21 3.47
C THR A 174 -16.30 11.62 2.07
N THR A 175 -17.06 12.37 1.26
CA THR A 175 -17.41 12.06 -0.14
C THR A 175 -16.45 12.68 -1.16
N ALA A 176 -15.17 12.89 -0.80
CA ALA A 176 -14.20 13.54 -1.69
C ALA A 176 -14.06 12.83 -3.06
N LEU A 177 -14.32 11.53 -3.10
CA LEU A 177 -14.25 10.66 -4.28
C LEU A 177 -15.58 10.56 -5.06
N GLY A 178 -16.64 11.23 -4.61
CA GLY A 178 -17.99 10.98 -5.13
C GLY A 178 -18.43 9.55 -4.84
N THR A 179 -19.27 8.96 -5.69
CA THR A 179 -19.83 7.60 -5.50
C THR A 179 -19.41 6.60 -6.59
N GLY A 180 -18.76 7.07 -7.66
CA GLY A 180 -18.34 6.24 -8.78
C GLY A 180 -17.08 5.40 -8.52
N THR A 181 -16.61 4.69 -9.55
CA THR A 181 -15.38 3.88 -9.46
C THR A 181 -14.15 4.76 -9.39
N VAL A 182 -13.18 4.40 -8.53
CA VAL A 182 -11.85 5.00 -8.50
C VAL A 182 -10.89 4.11 -9.27
N THR A 183 -10.24 4.64 -10.29
CA THR A 183 -9.26 3.95 -11.14
C THR A 183 -7.88 4.52 -10.91
N MET A 184 -6.93 3.69 -10.47
CA MET A 184 -5.52 4.07 -10.30
C MET A 184 -4.74 3.58 -11.52
N SER A 185 -4.52 4.42 -12.53
CA SER A 185 -3.70 4.07 -13.69
C SER A 185 -2.20 4.26 -13.39
N SER A 186 -1.85 5.22 -12.54
CA SER A 186 -0.52 5.37 -11.92
C SER A 186 -0.59 6.33 -10.73
N GLY A 187 0.56 6.85 -10.28
CA GLY A 187 0.62 7.98 -9.34
C GLY A 187 0.40 7.55 -7.90
N GLY A 188 -0.41 8.32 -7.15
CA GLY A 188 -0.68 7.97 -5.77
C GLY A 188 -1.94 8.56 -5.18
N ILE A 189 -2.29 8.07 -3.99
CA ILE A 189 -3.44 8.50 -3.21
C ILE A 189 -3.06 8.68 -1.75
N ASP A 190 -3.36 9.86 -1.21
CA ASP A 190 -2.95 10.24 0.13
C ASP A 190 -4.12 10.85 0.90
N ALA A 191 -4.10 10.70 2.23
CA ALA A 191 -4.95 11.49 3.11
C ALA A 191 -4.13 12.65 3.69
N THR A 192 -4.59 13.89 3.51
CA THR A 192 -3.92 15.08 4.04
C THR A 192 -4.81 15.78 5.05
N THR A 193 -4.25 16.16 6.21
CA THR A 193 -4.95 17.06 7.13
C THR A 193 -4.95 18.47 6.53
N GLY A 194 -6.13 19.06 6.37
CA GLY A 194 -6.20 20.51 6.35
C GLY A 194 -5.97 20.98 7.78
N VAL A 195 -4.72 21.23 8.19
CA VAL A 195 -4.34 21.75 9.52
C VAL A 195 -4.84 20.88 10.69
N LEU A 196 -4.01 19.96 11.19
CA LEU A 196 -3.88 19.53 12.60
C LEU A 196 -3.11 18.20 12.62
N ALA A 197 -1.81 18.30 12.91
CA ALA A 197 -0.95 17.16 13.18
C ALA A 197 -1.21 16.63 14.59
N GLY A 198 -1.28 15.31 14.74
CA GLY A 198 -1.20 14.66 16.05
C GLY A 198 -2.22 13.54 16.22
N THR A 199 -1.71 12.36 16.56
CA THR A 199 -2.42 11.09 16.80
C THR A 199 -2.80 10.34 15.52
N GLY A 200 -2.23 9.14 15.34
CA GLY A 200 -2.41 8.23 14.20
C GLY A 200 -3.82 7.63 14.10
N THR A 201 -4.83 8.50 14.10
CA THR A 201 -6.23 8.21 13.80
C THR A 201 -6.41 8.05 12.29
N THR A 202 -7.35 7.21 11.88
CA THR A 202 -7.72 7.06 10.47
C THR A 202 -8.19 8.40 9.92
N LEU A 203 -7.43 8.97 8.98
CA LEU A 203 -7.62 10.35 8.53
C LEU A 203 -8.57 10.47 7.34
N PHE A 204 -8.77 9.39 6.59
CA PHE A 204 -9.79 9.30 5.57
C PHE A 204 -10.46 7.93 5.61
N ASN A 205 -11.79 7.94 5.57
CA ASN A 205 -12.62 6.76 5.48
C ASN A 205 -13.54 6.92 4.26
N ASN A 206 -13.36 6.05 3.27
CA ASN A 206 -14.25 5.98 2.12
C ASN A 206 -15.59 5.33 2.51
N ILE A 207 -16.45 6.12 3.13
CA ILE A 207 -17.79 5.68 3.53
C ILE A 207 -18.72 5.37 2.35
N THR A 208 -18.38 5.84 1.14
CA THR A 208 -19.16 5.54 -0.07
C THR A 208 -18.82 4.18 -0.67
N ASN A 209 -17.78 3.50 -0.17
CA ASN A 209 -17.35 2.19 -0.63
C ASN A 209 -17.16 2.14 -2.16
N ASN A 210 -16.53 3.18 -2.72
CA ASN A 210 -16.22 3.21 -4.15
C ASN A 210 -15.50 1.91 -4.56
N THR A 211 -15.86 1.37 -5.72
CA THR A 211 -15.04 0.32 -6.35
C THR A 211 -13.66 0.87 -6.65
N LEU A 212 -12.61 0.08 -6.39
CA LEU A 212 -11.23 0.42 -6.75
C LEU A 212 -10.77 -0.46 -7.92
N VAL A 213 -10.45 0.16 -9.05
CA VAL A 213 -9.77 -0.50 -10.17
C VAL A 213 -8.32 -0.06 -10.14
N ILE A 214 -7.42 -0.99 -9.85
CA ILE A 214 -5.99 -0.74 -10.01
C ILE A 214 -5.72 -1.00 -11.49
N ASN A 215 -5.19 -0.07 -12.27
CA ASN A 215 -4.79 -0.25 -13.68
C ASN A 215 -3.29 -0.06 -13.88
N GLY A 216 -2.59 0.50 -12.90
CA GLY A 216 -1.14 0.45 -12.82
C GLY A 216 -0.69 0.49 -11.38
N ASP A 217 0.61 0.37 -11.20
CA ASP A 217 1.24 0.50 -9.90
C ASP A 217 1.01 1.91 -9.35
N PHE A 218 0.75 2.00 -8.06
CA PHE A 218 0.54 3.29 -7.40
C PHE A 218 1.12 3.31 -5.99
N ALA A 219 1.34 4.52 -5.49
CA ALA A 219 1.74 4.76 -4.11
C ALA A 219 0.54 5.19 -3.25
N ALA A 220 0.48 4.70 -2.02
CA ALA A 220 -0.45 5.15 -1.01
C ALA A 220 0.32 5.70 0.20
N ASN A 221 -0.24 6.73 0.83
CA ASN A 221 0.27 7.31 2.06
C ASN A 221 1.74 7.78 2.00
N SER A 222 2.05 8.54 0.95
CA SER A 222 3.35 9.12 0.69
C SER A 222 3.65 10.36 1.55
N ASN A 223 2.61 11.04 2.06
CA ASN A 223 2.73 12.34 2.73
C ASN A 223 2.72 12.29 4.28
N GLY A 224 2.76 11.12 4.93
CA GLY A 224 2.83 11.03 6.40
C GLY A 224 2.40 9.68 6.97
N THR A 225 2.18 9.60 8.28
CA THR A 225 1.74 8.36 8.99
C THR A 225 0.22 8.15 8.98
N SER A 226 -0.50 8.87 8.12
CA SER A 226 -1.97 8.98 8.14
C SER A 226 -2.64 7.71 7.64
N ASN A 227 -3.54 7.07 8.39
CA ASN A 227 -4.18 5.87 7.87
C ASN A 227 -5.27 6.22 6.84
N LEU A 228 -5.25 5.54 5.69
CA LEU A 228 -6.23 5.65 4.61
C LEU A 228 -7.08 4.36 4.58
N TYR A 229 -8.37 4.46 4.88
CA TYR A 229 -9.30 3.34 4.73
C TYR A 229 -10.17 3.54 3.48
N PHE A 230 -10.04 2.64 2.52
CA PHE A 230 -10.73 2.74 1.23
C PHE A 230 -12.13 2.11 1.21
N GLY A 231 -12.65 1.70 2.37
CA GLY A 231 -13.98 1.12 2.50
C GLY A 231 -14.06 -0.33 2.04
N THR A 232 -15.27 -0.84 1.89
CA THR A 232 -15.58 -2.24 1.54
C THR A 232 -15.94 -2.46 0.06
N GLY A 233 -15.81 -1.42 -0.77
CA GLY A 233 -16.03 -1.51 -2.21
C GLY A 233 -15.14 -2.57 -2.87
N ALA A 234 -15.65 -3.23 -3.91
CA ALA A 234 -14.88 -4.25 -4.62
C ALA A 234 -13.56 -3.68 -5.16
N VAL A 235 -12.52 -4.49 -5.14
CA VAL A 235 -11.21 -4.14 -5.69
C VAL A 235 -10.91 -5.06 -6.85
N SER A 236 -10.62 -4.49 -8.01
CA SER A 236 -10.17 -5.23 -9.19
C SER A 236 -8.71 -4.93 -9.45
N LEU A 237 -7.92 -5.97 -9.71
CA LEU A 237 -6.62 -5.87 -10.35
C LEU A 237 -6.76 -5.55 -11.85
N GLY A 238 -7.73 -4.72 -12.24
CA GLY A 238 -7.99 -4.06 -13.53
C GLY A 238 -7.69 -4.78 -14.86
N THR A 239 -7.64 -4.01 -15.95
CA THR A 239 -7.61 -4.54 -17.32
C THR A 239 -6.30 -4.26 -18.07
N THR A 240 -5.52 -3.29 -17.60
CA THR A 240 -4.23 -2.94 -18.21
C THR A 240 -3.22 -4.07 -17.99
N PRO A 241 -2.46 -4.48 -19.04
CA PRO A 241 -1.44 -5.53 -18.92
C PRO A 241 -0.38 -5.24 -17.87
N GLY A 242 0.02 -6.27 -17.14
CA GLY A 242 1.09 -6.27 -16.14
C GLY A 242 1.24 -7.66 -15.55
N ILE A 243 2.39 -8.00 -14.96
CA ILE A 243 2.60 -9.34 -14.36
C ILE A 243 2.21 -9.38 -12.88
N SER A 244 2.25 -8.24 -12.19
CA SER A 244 1.81 -8.02 -10.82
C SER A 244 1.41 -6.55 -10.68
N ARG A 245 0.48 -6.25 -9.78
CA ARG A 245 0.19 -4.86 -9.38
C ARG A 245 0.87 -4.52 -8.08
N GLN A 246 1.68 -3.48 -8.09
CA GLN A 246 2.33 -2.98 -6.90
C GLN A 246 1.53 -1.88 -6.23
N ILE A 247 1.25 -2.09 -4.94
CA ILE A 247 0.81 -1.04 -4.03
C ILE A 247 2.00 -0.66 -3.15
N THR A 248 2.52 0.55 -3.33
CA THR A 248 3.61 1.08 -2.52
C THR A 248 3.03 1.87 -1.35
N VAL A 249 2.94 1.27 -0.17
CA VAL A 249 2.53 1.99 1.04
C VAL A 249 3.78 2.56 1.70
N SER A 250 4.02 3.85 1.52
CA SER A 250 5.27 4.48 1.97
C SER A 250 5.36 4.53 3.50
N ASN A 251 4.26 4.90 4.17
CA ASN A 251 4.14 5.07 5.61
C ASN A 251 2.74 4.68 6.11
N GLY A 252 2.51 4.67 7.43
CA GLY A 252 1.19 4.44 8.06
C GLY A 252 0.46 3.19 7.55
N MET A 253 -0.88 3.20 7.55
CA MET A 253 -1.70 2.09 7.03
C MET A 253 -2.54 2.50 5.80
N PHE A 254 -2.57 1.65 4.78
CA PHE A 254 -3.57 1.68 3.72
C PHE A 254 -4.43 0.43 3.82
N THR A 255 -5.73 0.59 4.04
CA THR A 255 -6.66 -0.52 4.28
C THR A 255 -7.63 -0.68 3.11
N LEU A 256 -7.62 -1.87 2.52
CA LEU A 256 -8.63 -2.35 1.58
C LEU A 256 -9.61 -3.25 2.32
N GLY A 257 -10.84 -2.77 2.49
CA GLY A 257 -11.91 -3.51 3.17
C GLY A 257 -12.61 -4.53 2.26
N GLY A 258 -12.71 -4.22 0.97
CA GLY A 258 -13.41 -5.06 0.00
C GLY A 258 -12.59 -6.21 -0.55
N VAL A 259 -13.27 -7.10 -1.28
CA VAL A 259 -12.64 -8.25 -1.95
C VAL A 259 -11.79 -7.77 -3.12
N VAL A 260 -10.51 -8.12 -3.09
CA VAL A 260 -9.58 -8.02 -4.22
C VAL A 260 -9.76 -9.25 -5.11
N SER A 261 -10.01 -9.00 -6.38
CA SER A 261 -10.26 -10.00 -7.42
C SER A 261 -9.28 -9.84 -8.58
N ASN A 262 -9.17 -10.89 -9.40
CA ASN A 262 -8.37 -10.85 -10.62
C ASN A 262 -8.77 -9.67 -11.52
N GLY A 263 -7.77 -9.20 -12.26
CA GLY A 263 -7.95 -8.40 -13.45
C GLY A 263 -8.22 -9.26 -14.67
N THR A 264 -8.17 -8.65 -15.85
CA THR A 264 -8.25 -9.38 -17.12
C THR A 264 -7.01 -10.21 -17.39
N THR A 265 -5.83 -9.63 -17.17
CA THR A 265 -4.52 -10.23 -17.47
C THR A 265 -3.62 -10.35 -16.24
N VAL A 266 -4.01 -9.71 -15.13
CA VAL A 266 -3.19 -9.59 -13.93
C VAL A 266 -3.92 -10.24 -12.77
N ASN A 267 -3.21 -11.07 -12.04
CA ASN A 267 -3.76 -11.86 -10.95
C ASN A 267 -2.91 -11.78 -9.68
N SER A 268 -1.75 -11.10 -9.73
CA SER A 268 -0.78 -11.01 -8.64
C SER A 268 -0.75 -9.61 -8.03
N LEU A 269 -0.45 -9.54 -6.74
CA LEU A 269 -0.38 -8.31 -5.96
C LEU A 269 0.98 -8.24 -5.25
N SER A 270 1.68 -7.11 -5.39
CA SER A 270 2.90 -6.82 -4.64
C SER A 270 2.71 -5.64 -3.68
N LYS A 271 3.26 -5.79 -2.48
CA LYS A 271 3.30 -4.77 -1.44
C LYS A 271 4.71 -4.22 -1.31
N ALA A 272 4.89 -2.92 -1.56
CA ALA A 272 6.14 -2.19 -1.38
C ALA A 272 6.00 -1.02 -0.37
N GLY A 273 7.10 -0.32 -0.10
CA GLY A 273 7.17 0.78 0.86
C GLY A 273 7.15 0.33 2.33
N GLY A 274 7.62 1.19 3.24
CA GLY A 274 7.83 0.85 4.65
C GLY A 274 6.55 0.74 5.51
N GLY A 275 5.41 1.25 5.02
CA GLY A 275 4.13 1.22 5.71
C GLY A 275 3.42 -0.13 5.66
N THR A 276 2.17 -0.16 6.11
CA THR A 276 1.34 -1.36 6.22
C THR A 276 0.20 -1.35 5.20
N LEU A 277 0.08 -2.42 4.41
CA LEU A 277 -1.13 -2.69 3.62
C LEU A 277 -2.00 -3.66 4.39
N VAL A 278 -3.25 -3.27 4.67
CA VAL A 278 -4.21 -4.10 5.38
C VAL A 278 -5.23 -4.65 4.36
N LEU A 279 -5.36 -5.97 4.32
CA LEU A 279 -6.32 -6.68 3.46
C LEU A 279 -7.37 -7.38 4.33
N ASN A 280 -8.57 -6.82 4.40
CA ASN A 280 -9.65 -7.37 5.24
C ASN A 280 -10.61 -8.29 4.46
N GLY A 281 -10.70 -8.12 3.14
CA GLY A 281 -11.56 -8.93 2.29
C GLY A 281 -11.10 -10.38 2.17
N ALA A 282 -12.06 -11.28 1.92
CA ALA A 282 -11.78 -12.65 1.46
C ALA A 282 -11.41 -12.60 -0.02
N ASN A 283 -10.15 -12.26 -0.31
CA ASN A 283 -9.65 -12.01 -1.65
C ASN A 283 -9.56 -13.29 -2.49
N THR A 284 -9.87 -13.16 -3.77
CA THR A 284 -10.05 -14.28 -4.72
C THR A 284 -9.06 -14.26 -5.88
N TYR A 285 -8.14 -13.30 -5.92
CA TYR A 285 -7.11 -13.29 -6.95
C TYR A 285 -6.19 -14.51 -6.83
N THR A 286 -5.74 -15.01 -7.98
CA THR A 286 -5.11 -16.34 -8.08
C THR A 286 -3.61 -16.32 -8.27
N GLY A 287 -3.04 -15.15 -8.55
CA GLY A 287 -1.60 -14.96 -8.60
C GLY A 287 -1.00 -14.77 -7.21
N ASP A 288 0.31 -14.61 -7.19
CA ASP A 288 1.08 -14.54 -5.94
C ASP A 288 0.83 -13.22 -5.20
N THR A 289 0.93 -13.29 -3.88
CA THR A 289 1.10 -12.13 -3.01
C THR A 289 2.57 -11.97 -2.69
N VAL A 290 3.19 -10.89 -3.17
CA VAL A 290 4.62 -10.61 -2.97
C VAL A 290 4.81 -9.46 -1.99
N ILE A 291 5.50 -9.69 -0.89
CA ILE A 291 5.86 -8.62 0.07
C ILE A 291 7.30 -8.20 -0.20
N LEU A 292 7.46 -7.01 -0.77
CA LEU A 292 8.75 -6.39 -1.12
C LEU A 292 9.27 -5.48 0.00
N ALA A 293 8.40 -4.85 0.80
CA ALA A 293 8.81 -4.07 1.96
C ALA A 293 7.63 -3.77 2.90
N GLY A 294 7.96 -3.47 4.16
CA GLY A 294 6.99 -3.13 5.18
C GLY A 294 6.11 -4.32 5.53
N THR A 295 4.89 -4.06 6.03
CA THR A 295 4.00 -5.11 6.52
C THR A 295 2.77 -5.28 5.63
N LEU A 296 2.37 -6.52 5.38
CA LEU A 296 1.02 -6.87 4.96
C LEU A 296 0.26 -7.42 6.17
N GLN A 297 -0.90 -6.87 6.46
CA GLN A 297 -1.73 -7.24 7.60
C GLN A 297 -3.01 -7.94 7.14
N MET A 298 -3.26 -9.13 7.68
CA MET A 298 -4.40 -9.98 7.33
C MET A 298 -5.59 -9.73 8.26
N GLY A 299 -6.71 -9.30 7.67
CA GLY A 299 -7.96 -9.09 8.41
C GLY A 299 -8.88 -10.30 8.51
N THR A 300 -8.67 -11.33 7.69
CA THR A 300 -9.55 -12.51 7.66
C THR A 300 -8.78 -13.82 7.52
N ASN A 301 -9.42 -14.92 7.91
CA ASN A 301 -8.92 -16.27 7.69
C ASN A 301 -9.26 -16.76 6.27
N PRO A 302 -8.48 -17.71 5.73
CA PRO A 302 -8.77 -18.33 4.45
C PRO A 302 -10.05 -19.19 4.51
N VAL A 303 -10.67 -19.37 3.35
CA VAL A 303 -11.75 -20.31 3.09
C VAL A 303 -11.25 -21.39 2.13
N GLY A 304 -11.64 -22.64 2.37
CA GLY A 304 -11.18 -23.81 1.63
C GLY A 304 -10.20 -24.64 2.45
N SER A 305 -9.31 -25.36 1.76
CA SER A 305 -8.34 -26.26 2.36
C SER A 305 -6.96 -26.10 1.72
N LEU A 306 -5.94 -26.70 2.33
CA LEU A 306 -4.60 -26.75 1.76
C LEU A 306 -4.66 -27.35 0.34
N GLY A 307 -4.07 -26.64 -0.63
CA GLY A 307 -4.10 -27.02 -2.05
C GLY A 307 -5.41 -26.71 -2.79
N SER A 308 -6.44 -26.21 -2.10
CA SER A 308 -7.72 -25.82 -2.68
C SER A 308 -8.32 -24.61 -1.94
N ILE A 309 -7.57 -23.51 -1.93
CA ILE A 309 -7.98 -22.25 -1.33
C ILE A 309 -9.01 -21.58 -2.26
N THR A 310 -10.18 -21.21 -1.73
CA THR A 310 -11.20 -20.47 -2.51
C THR A 310 -11.07 -18.97 -2.34
N SER A 311 -10.65 -18.53 -1.15
CA SER A 311 -10.32 -17.13 -0.86
C SER A 311 -9.46 -17.02 0.39
N SER A 312 -8.71 -15.92 0.54
CA SER A 312 -8.02 -15.57 1.78
C SER A 312 -7.71 -14.08 1.83
N ALA A 313 -7.20 -13.56 2.96
CA ALA A 313 -6.71 -12.18 2.99
C ALA A 313 -5.58 -11.92 1.96
N ILE A 314 -4.84 -12.94 1.51
CA ILE A 314 -3.72 -12.83 0.58
C ILE A 314 -3.96 -13.56 -0.76
N GLY A 315 -5.23 -13.75 -1.14
CA GLY A 315 -5.58 -14.48 -2.36
C GLY A 315 -5.31 -15.98 -2.27
N THR A 316 -5.23 -16.65 -3.41
CA THR A 316 -5.11 -18.12 -3.47
C THR A 316 -3.77 -18.62 -4.01
N GLY A 317 -2.93 -17.73 -4.56
CA GLY A 317 -1.57 -18.04 -5.03
C GLY A 317 -0.53 -18.17 -3.91
N ASN A 318 0.77 -18.12 -4.23
CA ASN A 318 1.81 -18.24 -3.22
C ASN A 318 1.97 -16.95 -2.40
N LEU A 319 2.46 -17.07 -1.17
CA LEU A 319 2.99 -15.94 -0.42
C LEU A 319 4.51 -15.87 -0.61
N VAL A 320 5.02 -14.75 -1.11
CA VAL A 320 6.45 -14.57 -1.40
C VAL A 320 7.03 -13.42 -0.59
N PHE A 321 8.03 -13.69 0.24
CA PHE A 321 8.85 -12.66 0.87
C PHE A 321 9.99 -12.31 -0.07
N GLY A 322 9.79 -11.27 -0.88
CA GLY A 322 10.57 -11.01 -2.10
C GLY A 322 11.87 -10.22 -1.91
N TYR A 323 12.09 -9.59 -0.76
CA TYR A 323 13.19 -8.63 -0.61
C TYR A 323 14.48 -9.27 -0.09
N THR A 324 15.57 -9.18 -0.84
CA THR A 324 16.85 -9.81 -0.49
C THR A 324 17.73 -8.95 0.44
N SER A 325 17.35 -7.69 0.68
CA SER A 325 18.13 -6.82 1.57
C SER A 325 18.05 -7.30 3.01
N ILE A 326 19.18 -7.11 3.66
CA ILE A 326 19.41 -7.59 5.00
C ILE A 326 18.81 -6.63 6.06
N THR A 327 18.68 -5.34 5.78
CA THR A 327 18.24 -4.31 6.76
C THR A 327 16.76 -3.96 6.72
N THR A 328 16.06 -4.29 5.65
CA THR A 328 14.63 -4.00 5.45
C THR A 328 13.87 -5.30 5.40
N THR A 329 12.93 -5.50 6.34
CA THR A 329 12.18 -6.76 6.41
C THR A 329 10.83 -6.62 5.72
N SER A 330 10.45 -7.68 5.01
CA SER A 330 9.09 -7.92 4.55
C SER A 330 8.30 -8.60 5.67
N GLY A 331 7.13 -8.07 6.00
CA GLY A 331 6.36 -8.50 7.16
C GLY A 331 4.96 -9.03 6.83
N LEU A 332 4.52 -10.06 7.55
CA LEU A 332 3.12 -10.51 7.57
C LEU A 332 2.60 -10.47 9.01
N ALA A 333 1.42 -9.91 9.24
CA ALA A 333 0.84 -9.80 10.58
C ALA A 333 -0.67 -10.07 10.62
N SER A 334 -1.18 -10.47 11.79
CA SER A 334 -2.63 -10.44 12.07
C SER A 334 -3.08 -8.99 12.32
N ASP A 335 -4.31 -8.66 11.96
CA ASP A 335 -4.93 -7.36 12.28
C ASP A 335 -5.36 -7.21 13.74
N SER A 336 -5.31 -8.30 14.51
CA SER A 336 -5.89 -8.39 15.85
C SER A 336 -5.16 -9.45 16.71
N ILE A 337 -5.66 -9.68 17.93
CA ILE A 337 -5.22 -10.78 18.79
C ILE A 337 -5.79 -12.14 18.36
N ALA A 338 -6.73 -12.16 17.41
CA ALA A 338 -7.29 -13.40 16.91
C ALA A 338 -6.27 -14.11 16.00
N PRO A 339 -6.13 -15.45 16.08
CA PRO A 339 -5.25 -16.20 15.20
C PRO A 339 -5.63 -16.07 13.72
N ARG A 340 -4.62 -16.17 12.85
CA ARG A 340 -4.76 -16.24 11.39
C ARG A 340 -4.04 -17.46 10.86
N THR A 341 -4.68 -18.13 9.90
CA THR A 341 -4.09 -19.26 9.17
C THR A 341 -3.66 -18.80 7.78
N VAL A 342 -2.54 -19.31 7.30
CA VAL A 342 -2.05 -19.16 5.94
C VAL A 342 -2.03 -20.55 5.31
N LEU A 343 -2.93 -20.79 4.36
CA LEU A 343 -2.99 -22.03 3.58
C LEU A 343 -2.12 -21.97 2.31
N ASN A 344 -1.61 -20.79 1.97
CA ASN A 344 -0.81 -20.53 0.79
C ASN A 344 0.62 -21.08 0.97
N PRO A 345 1.21 -21.76 -0.03
CA PRO A 345 2.64 -22.08 -0.02
C PRO A 345 3.47 -20.81 0.15
N VAL A 346 4.59 -20.92 0.86
CA VAL A 346 5.45 -19.77 1.18
C VAL A 346 6.81 -19.91 0.51
N ALA A 347 7.29 -18.83 -0.11
CA ALA A 347 8.65 -18.74 -0.62
C ALA A 347 9.42 -17.59 0.07
N PHE A 348 10.56 -17.90 0.67
CA PHE A 348 11.45 -16.92 1.27
C PHE A 348 12.61 -16.60 0.32
N ASN A 349 12.47 -15.51 -0.44
CA ASN A 349 13.59 -14.90 -1.16
C ASN A 349 14.37 -13.93 -0.26
N GLY A 350 13.78 -13.56 0.88
CA GLY A 350 14.28 -12.62 1.87
C GLY A 350 14.10 -13.07 3.32
N HIS A 351 14.56 -12.23 4.24
CA HIS A 351 14.17 -12.33 5.66
C HIS A 351 12.71 -11.93 5.86
N ALA A 352 12.10 -12.40 6.95
CA ALA A 352 10.70 -12.13 7.24
C ALA A 352 10.45 -11.72 8.69
N THR A 353 9.53 -10.78 8.86
CA THR A 353 8.95 -10.44 10.16
C THR A 353 7.52 -10.98 10.22
N LEU A 354 7.25 -11.93 11.09
CA LEU A 354 5.98 -12.65 11.17
C LEU A 354 5.31 -12.36 12.51
N GLY A 355 4.14 -11.74 12.46
CA GLY A 355 3.39 -11.28 13.62
C GLY A 355 3.59 -9.79 13.91
N ASP A 356 3.00 -9.35 15.01
CA ASP A 356 3.00 -7.95 15.47
C ASP A 356 3.38 -7.93 16.97
N ALA A 357 3.92 -6.80 17.44
CA ALA A 357 4.34 -6.62 18.83
C ALA A 357 3.17 -6.25 19.77
N VAL A 358 2.02 -5.85 19.21
CA VAL A 358 0.82 -5.42 19.93
C VAL A 358 -0.38 -6.31 19.56
N LYS A 359 -0.59 -6.55 18.26
CA LYS A 359 -1.66 -7.41 17.74
C LYS A 359 -1.18 -8.87 17.72
N LEU A 360 -1.15 -9.48 18.89
CA LEU A 360 -0.50 -10.77 19.14
C LEU A 360 -1.21 -12.01 18.54
N GLY A 361 -2.06 -11.83 17.53
CA GLY A 361 -2.73 -12.93 16.85
C GLY A 361 -1.73 -13.90 16.24
N LYS A 362 -1.76 -15.15 16.72
CA LYS A 362 -0.88 -16.22 16.23
C LYS A 362 -1.03 -16.41 14.72
N LEU A 363 0.09 -16.53 14.03
CA LEU A 363 0.11 -16.93 12.61
C LEU A 363 0.40 -18.43 12.48
N THR A 364 -0.45 -19.15 11.76
CA THR A 364 -0.26 -20.57 11.47
C THR A 364 -0.10 -20.79 9.97
N PHE A 365 1.08 -21.23 9.53
CA PHE A 365 1.40 -21.57 8.14
C PHE A 365 1.20 -23.07 7.91
N SER A 366 0.15 -23.45 7.20
CA SER A 366 -0.22 -24.85 7.02
C SER A 366 0.39 -25.49 5.77
N ALA A 367 0.76 -24.69 4.77
CA ALA A 367 1.41 -25.17 3.56
C ALA A 367 2.93 -25.24 3.70
N PRO A 368 3.62 -26.02 2.83
CA PRO A 368 5.08 -26.01 2.77
C PRO A 368 5.66 -24.61 2.57
N ALA A 369 6.84 -24.41 3.15
CA ALA A 369 7.61 -23.18 3.05
C ALA A 369 9.02 -23.47 2.54
N ASP A 370 9.42 -22.82 1.46
CA ASP A 370 10.77 -22.89 0.90
C ASP A 370 11.61 -21.73 1.44
N LEU A 371 12.69 -22.04 2.16
CA LEU A 371 13.62 -21.06 2.71
C LEU A 371 14.58 -20.48 1.64
N GLY A 372 14.63 -21.09 0.46
CA GLY A 372 15.62 -20.80 -0.57
C GLY A 372 17.04 -21.17 -0.14
N GLN A 373 18.04 -20.75 -0.92
CA GLN A 373 19.43 -21.18 -0.76
C GLN A 373 20.22 -20.41 0.33
N ALA A 374 19.56 -19.87 1.35
CA ALA A 374 20.20 -19.04 2.38
C ALA A 374 19.57 -19.25 3.77
N VAL A 375 20.33 -18.93 4.82
CA VAL A 375 19.79 -18.85 6.18
C VAL A 375 18.89 -17.61 6.29
N ARG A 376 17.62 -17.81 6.66
CA ARG A 376 16.62 -16.74 6.75
C ARG A 376 16.39 -16.34 8.19
N THR A 377 16.57 -15.06 8.49
CA THR A 377 16.05 -14.46 9.72
C THR A 377 14.54 -14.43 9.68
N ILE A 378 13.91 -15.15 10.61
CA ILE A 378 12.48 -15.11 10.91
C ILE A 378 12.33 -14.39 12.24
N THR A 379 11.85 -13.16 12.19
CA THR A 379 11.59 -12.34 13.39
C THR A 379 10.14 -12.50 13.81
N THR A 380 9.89 -12.86 15.07
CA THR A 380 8.55 -12.91 15.68
C THR A 380 8.45 -11.81 16.74
N PRO A 381 7.99 -10.59 16.41
CA PRO A 381 8.08 -9.42 17.29
C PRO A 381 7.28 -9.54 18.58
N GLY A 382 6.31 -10.46 18.64
CA GLY A 382 5.41 -10.63 19.77
C GLY A 382 4.63 -11.93 19.63
N GLY A 383 3.55 -11.90 18.84
CA GLY A 383 2.68 -13.07 18.63
C GLY A 383 3.42 -14.33 18.18
N ASP A 384 2.92 -15.50 18.59
CA ASP A 384 3.48 -16.79 18.20
C ASP A 384 3.32 -17.04 16.69
N VAL A 385 4.27 -17.76 16.13
CA VAL A 385 4.25 -18.20 14.74
C VAL A 385 4.43 -19.71 14.69
N GLN A 386 3.58 -20.40 13.96
CA GLN A 386 3.60 -21.85 13.80
C GLN A 386 3.70 -22.22 12.33
N PHE A 387 4.59 -23.16 12.02
CA PHE A 387 4.63 -23.84 10.72
C PHE A 387 4.20 -25.29 10.90
N ASP A 388 3.03 -25.63 10.36
CA ASP A 388 2.54 -27.01 10.25
C ASP A 388 2.98 -27.64 8.92
N GLY A 389 3.23 -26.82 7.90
CA GLY A 389 3.88 -27.26 6.68
C GLY A 389 5.39 -27.44 6.86
N VAL A 390 5.98 -28.28 6.00
CA VAL A 390 7.43 -28.55 5.99
C VAL A 390 8.19 -27.28 5.58
N LEU A 391 9.15 -26.87 6.41
CA LEU A 391 10.22 -25.95 5.99
C LEU A 391 11.29 -26.75 5.25
N SER A 392 11.61 -26.32 4.04
CA SER A 392 12.54 -27.00 3.14
C SER A 392 13.57 -26.05 2.56
N ALA A 393 14.74 -26.57 2.23
CA ALA A 393 15.75 -26.02 1.32
C ALA A 393 17.10 -26.72 1.55
N ALA A 394 17.76 -27.24 0.50
CA ALA A 394 19.00 -28.01 0.67
C ALA A 394 20.13 -27.23 1.38
N ALA A 395 20.24 -25.92 1.12
CA ALA A 395 21.23 -25.04 1.77
C ALA A 395 20.60 -23.96 2.67
N GLY A 396 19.27 -23.89 2.73
CA GLY A 396 18.56 -22.90 3.53
C GLY A 396 18.56 -23.26 5.01
N GLY A 397 18.46 -22.24 5.87
CA GLY A 397 18.42 -22.42 7.33
C GLY A 397 17.55 -21.36 8.00
N VAL A 398 17.45 -21.40 9.32
CA VAL A 398 16.57 -20.50 10.09
C VAL A 398 17.37 -19.77 11.14
N THR A 399 17.25 -18.45 11.18
CA THR A 399 17.65 -17.62 12.32
C THR A 399 16.39 -17.09 13.00
N LYS A 400 16.04 -17.63 14.17
CA LYS A 400 14.92 -17.17 14.98
C LYS A 400 15.30 -15.90 15.76
N ASN A 401 14.55 -14.84 15.54
CA ASN A 401 14.66 -13.56 16.25
C ASN A 401 13.28 -13.09 16.79
N GLY A 402 13.25 -12.03 17.57
CA GLY A 402 12.03 -11.47 18.19
C GLY A 402 11.52 -12.27 19.40
N ILE A 403 10.79 -11.63 20.30
CA ILE A 403 10.42 -12.21 21.61
C ILE A 403 9.39 -13.36 21.55
N GLY A 404 8.65 -13.49 20.46
CA GLY A 404 7.62 -14.53 20.29
C GLY A 404 8.18 -15.96 20.15
N THR A 405 7.30 -16.95 20.16
CA THR A 405 7.66 -18.35 19.87
C THR A 405 7.55 -18.65 18.38
N LEU A 406 8.58 -19.23 17.79
CA LEU A 406 8.50 -19.90 16.50
C LEU A 406 8.35 -21.41 16.73
N ILE A 407 7.30 -22.00 16.20
CA ILE A 407 6.94 -23.41 16.42
C ILE A 407 7.06 -24.16 15.10
N LEU A 408 7.83 -25.24 15.08
CA LEU A 408 8.00 -26.11 13.91
C LEU A 408 7.32 -27.46 14.18
N ASN A 409 6.17 -27.71 13.54
CA ASN A 409 5.28 -28.85 13.84
C ASN A 409 5.41 -30.01 12.85
N ASN A 410 6.43 -30.02 12.00
CA ASN A 410 6.64 -31.07 11.01
C ASN A 410 8.11 -31.53 10.98
N ALA A 411 8.37 -32.67 10.36
CA ALA A 411 9.72 -33.09 10.03
C ALA A 411 10.24 -32.20 8.90
N ASN A 412 11.14 -31.27 9.24
CA ASN A 412 11.67 -30.30 8.29
C ASN A 412 12.87 -30.84 7.51
N THR A 413 13.14 -30.26 6.35
CA THR A 413 14.16 -30.77 5.39
C THR A 413 15.15 -29.70 4.95
N PHE A 414 15.29 -28.62 5.71
CA PHE A 414 16.31 -27.61 5.45
C PHE A 414 17.70 -28.09 5.89
N GLY A 415 18.74 -27.81 5.11
CA GLY A 415 20.10 -28.33 5.38
C GLY A 415 21.08 -27.34 5.99
N GLY A 416 20.71 -26.07 6.05
CA GLY A 416 21.50 -24.99 6.66
C GLY A 416 21.34 -24.91 8.18
N GLU A 417 22.03 -23.93 8.77
CA GLU A 417 22.10 -23.77 10.23
C GLU A 417 20.76 -23.35 10.86
N THR A 418 20.53 -23.79 12.10
CA THR A 418 19.45 -23.32 12.96
C THR A 418 20.02 -22.42 14.06
N ASN A 419 19.73 -21.13 13.99
CA ASN A 419 20.17 -20.15 14.98
C ASN A 419 18.97 -19.68 15.80
N VAL A 420 19.11 -19.61 17.12
CA VAL A 420 18.12 -19.00 18.03
C VAL A 420 18.79 -17.81 18.70
N VAL A 421 18.31 -16.61 18.37
CA VAL A 421 18.91 -15.36 18.84
C VAL A 421 18.06 -14.63 19.88
N LEU A 422 16.74 -14.67 19.69
CA LEU A 422 15.79 -14.06 20.61
C LEU A 422 14.47 -14.84 20.64
N GLY A 423 13.91 -14.96 21.83
CA GLY A 423 12.66 -15.67 22.09
C GLY A 423 12.86 -17.18 22.07
N THR A 424 11.81 -17.90 21.68
CA THR A 424 11.79 -19.37 21.72
C THR A 424 11.66 -19.94 20.31
N LEU A 425 12.51 -20.91 19.97
CA LEU A 425 12.27 -21.87 18.90
C LEU A 425 11.80 -23.18 19.53
N ARG A 426 10.58 -23.61 19.23
CA ARG A 426 9.96 -24.81 19.78
C ARG A 426 9.80 -25.91 18.73
N ALA A 427 10.30 -27.11 19.00
CA ALA A 427 10.03 -28.31 18.23
C ALA A 427 8.67 -28.88 18.63
N GLY A 428 7.69 -28.84 17.74
CA GLY A 428 6.37 -29.45 17.98
C GLY A 428 6.23 -30.86 17.40
N ALA A 429 7.21 -31.35 16.65
CA ALA A 429 7.25 -32.71 16.10
C ALA A 429 8.66 -33.27 16.07
N ALA A 430 8.77 -34.60 15.93
CA ALA A 430 10.06 -35.24 15.69
C ALA A 430 10.62 -34.78 14.33
N GLY A 431 11.92 -34.50 14.26
CA GLY A 431 12.53 -33.94 13.05
C GLY A 431 12.20 -32.47 12.79
N ALA A 432 11.59 -31.75 13.74
CA ALA A 432 11.37 -30.31 13.64
C ALA A 432 12.67 -29.54 13.43
N ILE A 433 13.76 -29.98 14.06
CA ILE A 433 15.12 -29.58 13.70
C ILE A 433 15.69 -30.69 12.82
N PRO A 434 16.05 -30.41 11.54
CA PRO A 434 16.53 -31.43 10.62
C PRO A 434 17.81 -32.09 11.12
N ALA A 435 17.91 -33.40 10.92
CA ALA A 435 18.99 -34.18 11.50
C ALA A 435 20.36 -33.78 10.91
N GLY A 436 21.38 -33.70 11.77
CA GLY A 436 22.75 -33.36 11.35
C GLY A 436 23.00 -31.88 11.04
N THR A 437 21.99 -31.02 11.13
CA THR A 437 22.18 -29.56 11.02
C THR A 437 22.80 -28.99 12.29
N ASN A 438 23.66 -27.96 12.15
CA ASN A 438 24.24 -27.28 13.29
C ASN A 438 23.22 -26.33 13.94
N VAL A 439 23.26 -26.28 15.27
CA VAL A 439 22.40 -25.40 16.06
C VAL A 439 23.24 -24.41 16.85
N ARG A 440 22.88 -23.13 16.81
CA ARG A 440 23.44 -22.11 17.70
C ARG A 440 22.35 -21.46 18.54
N VAL A 441 22.58 -21.33 19.84
CA VAL A 441 21.69 -20.62 20.76
C VAL A 441 22.49 -19.54 21.48
N ALA A 442 22.24 -18.28 21.15
CA ALA A 442 22.97 -17.17 21.75
C ALA A 442 22.18 -15.86 21.65
N SER A 443 22.16 -15.08 22.73
CA SER A 443 21.50 -13.78 22.74
C SER A 443 22.41 -12.68 22.18
N SER A 444 21.87 -11.79 21.36
CA SER A 444 22.59 -10.65 20.78
C SER A 444 22.73 -9.45 21.75
N THR A 445 22.07 -9.49 22.91
CA THR A 445 21.92 -8.35 23.82
C THR A 445 21.74 -8.81 25.27
N ALA A 446 22.32 -8.07 26.22
CA ALA A 446 22.11 -8.34 27.65
C ALA A 446 20.62 -8.35 28.01
N ASN A 447 20.24 -9.24 28.95
CA ASN A 447 18.88 -9.36 29.50
C ASN A 447 17.81 -9.83 28.51
N GLN A 448 18.21 -10.54 27.45
CA GLN A 448 17.30 -11.19 26.53
C GLN A 448 17.57 -12.70 26.47
N TRP A 449 16.50 -13.49 26.29
CA TRP A 449 16.56 -14.95 26.28
C TRP A 449 16.58 -15.49 24.85
N ALA A 450 17.38 -16.53 24.65
CA ALA A 450 17.35 -17.38 23.47
C ALA A 450 17.10 -18.82 23.94
N ILE A 451 15.96 -19.39 23.54
CA ILE A 451 15.51 -20.68 24.04
C ILE A 451 15.28 -21.64 22.87
N LEU A 452 15.99 -22.77 22.87
CA LEU A 452 15.61 -23.94 22.09
C LEU A 452 14.79 -24.86 23.00
N ASP A 453 13.51 -25.06 22.66
CA ASP A 453 12.60 -25.93 23.39
C ASP A 453 12.23 -27.15 22.54
N LEU A 454 12.71 -28.34 22.90
CA LEU A 454 12.33 -29.56 22.19
C LEU A 454 10.94 -30.06 22.57
N ALA A 455 10.31 -29.51 23.62
CA ALA A 455 8.96 -29.84 24.06
C ALA A 455 8.67 -31.36 24.18
N GLY A 456 9.65 -32.15 24.63
CA GLY A 456 9.52 -33.61 24.78
C GLY A 456 9.91 -34.42 23.54
N GLN A 457 10.27 -33.77 22.43
CA GLN A 457 10.66 -34.42 21.19
C GLN A 457 12.14 -34.84 21.21
N ASN A 458 12.44 -35.95 20.54
CA ASN A 458 13.81 -36.35 20.28
C ASN A 458 14.39 -35.57 19.09
N ALA A 459 15.64 -35.13 19.21
CA ALA A 459 16.38 -34.47 18.14
C ALA A 459 17.80 -35.02 18.03
N THR A 460 18.30 -35.14 16.80
CA THR A 460 19.70 -35.49 16.52
C THR A 460 20.29 -34.40 15.65
N ILE A 461 21.15 -33.56 16.21
CA ILE A 461 21.73 -32.40 15.50
C ILE A 461 23.20 -32.65 15.19
N GLY A 462 23.82 -31.78 14.38
CA GLY A 462 25.26 -31.78 14.12
C GLY A 462 26.01 -31.35 15.37
N ALA A 463 26.44 -30.09 15.42
CA ALA A 463 27.00 -29.45 16.61
C ALA A 463 25.97 -28.57 17.33
N LEU A 464 26.16 -28.39 18.64
CA LEU A 464 25.47 -27.39 19.44
C LEU A 464 26.47 -26.34 19.92
N THR A 465 26.28 -25.09 19.52
CA THR A 465 27.07 -23.97 20.05
C THR A 465 26.21 -23.08 20.94
N LEU A 466 26.66 -22.85 22.17
CA LEU A 466 26.01 -21.94 23.11
C LEU A 466 26.81 -20.65 23.26
N ASN A 467 26.13 -19.52 23.45
CA ASN A 467 26.74 -18.24 23.80
C ASN A 467 27.80 -17.70 22.80
N SER A 468 27.62 -17.98 21.50
CA SER A 468 28.46 -17.44 20.42
C SER A 468 27.89 -16.14 19.82
N THR A 469 28.73 -15.34 19.13
CA THR A 469 28.24 -14.17 18.39
C THR A 469 27.50 -14.62 17.13
N ILE A 470 26.22 -14.25 16.99
CA ILE A 470 25.40 -14.52 15.79
C ILE A 470 25.11 -13.20 15.09
N SER A 471 25.55 -13.03 13.84
CA SER A 471 25.18 -11.84 13.06
C SER A 471 23.70 -11.92 12.66
N ILE A 472 22.91 -10.95 13.13
CA ILE A 472 21.57 -10.73 12.59
C ILE A 472 21.70 -9.66 11.53
N ASN A 473 21.29 -10.01 10.33
CA ASN A 473 21.07 -9.06 9.28
C ASN A 473 22.30 -8.16 8.95
N GLY A 474 23.52 -8.72 8.97
CA GLY A 474 24.74 -8.03 8.55
C GLY A 474 25.33 -7.08 9.59
N ALA A 475 24.64 -6.90 10.73
CA ALA A 475 25.24 -6.34 11.93
C ALA A 475 25.88 -7.47 12.75
N ALA A 476 27.14 -7.30 13.15
CA ALA A 476 27.73 -8.17 14.15
C ALA A 476 26.99 -7.96 15.48
N ALA A 477 26.34 -9.00 16.00
CA ALA A 477 25.83 -8.94 17.37
C ALA A 477 27.01 -9.08 18.33
N SER A 478 27.63 -7.96 18.69
CA SER A 478 28.67 -7.94 19.71
C SER A 478 28.07 -8.42 21.03
N ASN A 479 28.48 -9.61 21.47
CA ASN A 479 28.17 -10.24 22.74
C ASN A 479 28.47 -9.32 23.95
N PRO A 480 27.47 -9.00 24.80
CA PRO A 480 27.75 -8.63 26.17
C PRO A 480 26.86 -9.47 27.08
N ILE A 481 27.34 -10.63 27.55
CA ILE A 481 26.78 -11.20 28.76
C ILE A 481 27.06 -10.21 29.90
N ALA A 482 25.99 -9.60 30.39
CA ALA A 482 25.90 -9.29 31.81
C ALA A 482 24.78 -10.07 32.53
N SER A 483 23.77 -10.63 31.83
CA SER A 483 22.72 -11.48 32.47
C SER A 483 21.73 -12.21 31.51
N GLY A 484 22.04 -12.43 30.22
CA GLY A 484 21.17 -13.24 29.35
C GLY A 484 21.43 -14.75 29.51
N THR A 485 20.40 -15.60 29.48
CA THR A 485 20.56 -17.08 29.49
C THR A 485 20.24 -17.67 28.12
N ALA A 486 21.20 -18.38 27.52
CA ALA A 486 20.92 -19.37 26.47
C ALA A 486 20.42 -20.64 27.15
N LEU A 487 19.23 -21.12 26.76
CA LEU A 487 18.60 -22.27 27.39
C LEU A 487 18.21 -23.31 26.34
N VAL A 488 18.57 -24.57 26.60
CA VAL A 488 18.05 -25.73 25.88
C VAL A 488 17.18 -26.52 26.84
N THR A 489 15.91 -26.70 26.49
CA THR A 489 14.96 -27.53 27.24
C THR A 489 14.55 -28.71 26.39
N THR A 490 14.58 -29.92 26.95
CA THR A 490 14.24 -31.14 26.21
C THR A 490 12.90 -31.75 26.64
N GLY A 491 12.38 -31.40 27.81
CA GLY A 491 11.28 -32.14 28.44
C GLY A 491 11.64 -33.61 28.64
N ALA A 492 10.74 -34.52 28.28
CA ALA A 492 10.99 -35.98 28.29
C ALA A 492 11.81 -36.49 27.08
N GLY A 493 12.11 -35.61 26.12
CA GLY A 493 12.86 -35.95 24.92
C GLY A 493 14.36 -35.98 25.13
N THR A 494 15.09 -36.59 24.18
CA THR A 494 16.55 -36.66 24.16
C THR A 494 17.13 -35.77 23.06
N LEU A 495 18.16 -34.98 23.40
CA LEU A 495 19.00 -34.29 22.43
C LEU A 495 20.28 -35.09 22.20
N THR A 496 20.48 -35.55 20.97
CA THR A 496 21.72 -36.25 20.55
C THR A 496 22.55 -35.32 19.68
N LEU A 497 23.86 -35.26 19.95
CA LEU A 497 24.81 -34.47 19.15
C LEU A 497 25.65 -35.42 18.29
N GLY A 498 25.71 -35.15 16.98
CA GLY A 498 26.59 -35.84 16.05
C GLY A 498 28.01 -35.24 16.01
N GLY A 499 28.20 -34.08 16.63
CA GLY A 499 29.48 -33.37 16.79
C GLY A 499 29.60 -32.72 18.16
N ASP A 500 30.39 -31.65 18.25
CA ASP A 500 30.78 -31.04 19.52
C ASP A 500 29.67 -30.20 20.18
N LEU A 501 29.75 -30.12 21.51
CA LEU A 501 29.12 -29.06 22.31
C LEU A 501 30.18 -28.01 22.63
N THR A 502 29.99 -26.79 22.14
CA THR A 502 30.95 -25.68 22.28
C THR A 502 30.35 -24.46 22.96
#